data_AF-A0A387FZ92-F1
#
_entry.id   AF-A0A387FZ92-F1
#
_cell.length_a   1.000
_cell.length_b   1.000
_cell.length_c   1.000
_cell.angle_alpha   90.00
_cell.angle_beta   90.00
_cell.angle_gamma   90.00
#
_symmetry.space_group_name_H-M   'P 1'
#
loop_
_entity.id
_entity.type
_entity.pdbx_description
1 polymer ?
#
loop_
_entity_poly.entity_id
_entity_poly.type
_entity_poly.pdbx_seq_one_letter_code
_entity_poly.pdbx_strand_id
1 'polypeptide(L)' 'MQNDTVLMVPISGTIGAGTYTVEWHALSADGHKTTGSYTFTVKP' A
#
# COMPACT_ATOMS: atom_id res chain seq x y z
N MET A 1 -10.10 -14.70 7.29
CA MET A 1 -9.80 -13.26 7.44
C MET A 1 -9.65 -12.99 8.92
N GLN A 2 -8.49 -13.32 9.52
CA GLN A 2 -8.34 -13.40 10.98
C GLN A 2 -7.50 -12.25 11.58
N ASN A 3 -6.97 -11.33 10.77
CA ASN A 3 -6.15 -10.20 11.21
C ASN A 3 -6.46 -8.93 10.38
N ASP A 4 -7.03 -7.90 11.01
CA ASP A 4 -7.36 -6.58 10.40
C ASP A 4 -6.12 -5.66 10.23
N THR A 5 -4.93 -6.25 10.24
CA THR A 5 -3.66 -5.54 10.15
C THR A 5 -3.08 -5.53 8.73
N VAL A 6 -3.75 -6.20 7.78
CA VAL A 6 -3.31 -6.31 6.39
C VAL A 6 -4.42 -5.87 5.45
N LEU A 7 -4.14 -4.87 4.62
CA LEU A 7 -4.97 -4.45 3.49
C LEU A 7 -4.25 -4.82 2.19
N MET A 8 -4.88 -5.66 1.36
CA MET A 8 -4.33 -6.07 0.07
C MET A 8 -5.03 -5.31 -1.06
N VAL A 9 -4.28 -4.54 -1.83
CA VAL A 9 -4.79 -3.73 -2.95
C VAL A 9 -4.33 -4.35 -4.26
N PRO A 10 -5.24 -4.89 -5.10
CA PRO A 10 -4.86 -5.45 -6.39
C PRO A 10 -4.45 -4.35 -7.38
N ILE A 11 -3.39 -4.62 -8.13
CA ILE A 11 -2.99 -3.79 -9.27
C ILE A 11 -3.57 -4.43 -10.53
N SER A 12 -4.34 -3.66 -11.30
CA SER A 12 -4.94 -4.14 -12.56
C SER A 12 -3.89 -4.17 -13.66
N GLY A 13 -3.55 -5.39 -14.13
CA GLY A 13 -2.60 -5.59 -15.22
C GLY A 13 -1.13 -5.50 -14.80
N THR A 14 -0.24 -5.44 -15.79
CA THR A 14 1.20 -5.31 -15.59
C THR A 14 1.60 -3.84 -15.51
N ILE A 15 2.33 -3.47 -14.47
CA ILE A 15 3.00 -2.17 -14.40
C ILE A 15 4.37 -2.24 -15.09
N GLY A 16 4.73 -1.17 -15.80
CA GLY A 16 6.00 -1.09 -16.50
C GLY A 16 7.19 -0.93 -15.55
N ALA A 17 8.40 -1.00 -16.11
CA ALA A 17 9.61 -0.63 -15.39
C ALA A 17 9.55 0.85 -15.00
N GLY A 18 9.89 1.16 -13.75
CA GLY A 18 9.76 2.51 -13.21
C GLY A 18 9.80 2.55 -11.68
N THR A 19 9.92 3.76 -11.13
CA THR A 19 9.82 4.01 -9.69
C THR A 19 8.42 4.45 -9.35
N TYR A 20 7.84 3.81 -8.33
CA TYR A 20 6.48 4.02 -7.88
C TYR A 20 6.48 4.32 -6.39
N THR A 21 5.55 5.18 -5.96
CA THR A 21 5.30 5.48 -4.55
C THR A 21 3.89 5.05 -4.20
N VAL A 22 3.78 4.25 -3.14
CA VAL A 22 2.52 3.94 -2.47
C VAL A 22 2.33 4.94 -1.36
N GLU A 23 1.30 5.78 -1.48
CA GLU A 23 0.82 6.64 -0.40
C GLU A 23 -0.38 5.97 0.24
N TRP A 24 -0.41 5.89 1.57
CA TRP A 24 -1.48 5.20 2.29
C TRP A 24 -1.92 5.97 3.53
N HIS A 25 -3.21 5.84 3.85
CA HIS A 25 -3.83 6.31 5.07
C HIS A 25 -4.59 5.14 5.72
N ALA A 26 -4.37 4.89 7.01
CA ALA A 26 -5.02 3.83 7.77
C ALA A 26 -5.69 4.40 9.02
N LEU A 27 -6.84 3.83 9.39
CA LEU A 27 -7.57 4.11 10.61
C LEU A 27 -7.60 2.84 11.46
N SER A 28 -7.04 2.92 12.66
CA SER A 28 -7.08 1.82 13.64
C SER A 28 -8.46 1.74 14.30
N ALA A 29 -8.80 0.57 14.84
CA ALA A 29 -10.05 0.34 15.57
C ALA A 29 -10.21 1.24 16.81
N ASP A 30 -9.11 1.75 17.36
CA ASP A 30 -9.09 2.72 18.47
C ASP A 30 -9.26 4.18 18.03
N GLY A 31 -9.42 4.44 16.74
CA GLY A 31 -9.67 5.77 16.19
C GLY A 31 -8.41 6.54 15.78
N HIS A 32 -7.22 6.01 16.00
CA HIS A 32 -5.98 6.66 15.56
C HIS A 32 -5.80 6.55 14.04
N LYS A 33 -5.45 7.68 13.42
CA LYS A 33 -5.09 7.75 12.00
C LYS A 33 -3.57 7.72 11.86
N THR A 34 -3.10 6.94 10.90
CA THR A 34 -1.69 6.93 10.51
C THR A 34 -1.60 7.04 9.01
N THR A 35 -0.60 7.76 8.53
CA THR A 35 -0.30 7.91 7.11
C THR A 35 1.15 7.51 6.86
N GLY A 36 1.47 7.16 5.62
CA GLY A 36 2.84 6.89 5.25
C GLY A 36 3.02 6.78 3.75
N SER A 37 4.28 6.69 3.35
CA SER A 37 4.68 6.46 1.98
C SER A 37 5.71 5.34 1.90
N TYR A 38 5.69 4.60 0.80
CA TYR A 38 6.66 3.55 0.50
C TYR A 38 7.02 3.62 -0.98
N THR A 39 8.31 3.72 -1.29
CA THR A 39 8.80 3.80 -2.67
C THR A 39 9.48 2.49 -3.07
N PHE A 40 9.14 1.98 -4.25
CA PHE A 40 9.76 0.82 -4.85
C PHE A 40 10.05 1.03 -6.34
N THR A 41 10.96 0.23 -6.88
CA THR A 41 11.30 0.27 -8.31
C THR A 41 11.02 -1.08 -8.95
N VAL A 42 10.26 -1.06 -10.05
CA VAL A 42 10.10 -2.21 -10.95
C VAL A 42 11.25 -2.16 -11.94
N LYS A 43 12.12 -3.17 -11.89
CA LYS A 43 13.21 -3.34 -12.85
C LYS A 43 12.67 -3.96 -14.15
N PRO A 44 13.31 -3.70 -15.30
CA PRO A 44 13.08 -4.44 -16.53
C PRO A 44 13.29 -5.95 -16.37
#